data_AF-A0A6C0HUD4-F1
#
_entry.id   AF-A0A6C0HUD4-F1
#
_cell.length_a   1.000
_cell.length_b   1.000
_cell.length_c   1.000
_cell.angle_alpha   90.00
_cell.angle_beta   90.00
_cell.angle_gamma   90.00
#
_symmetry.space_group_name_H-M   'P 1'
#
loop_
_entity.id
_entity.type
_entity.pdbx_description
1 polymer ?
#
loop_
_entity_poly.entity_id
_entity_poly.type
_entity_poly.pdbx_seq_one_letter_code
_entity_poly.pdbx_strand_id
1 'polypeptide(L)'
;MPLILGDHVINYINGPNSMTILKPKRVEDNAFILFGERHVLDYYTECKYENCMELQTTFIEKLNDYANQHPTDFFLEAFFDYGDNSVMDLESITSETEPKKIKQIKWLLTQSLRSYKANPTQENKTKYYKVKKKLESTVESNMTQLNILYRPCFFQKITSLENCPYKNIRWQYADIRDACNYQITCGIIENNFVSIAHYGNESLRDIIGYFLIKETNPEDANLDAVNLSFDSFDKVMFSFEKILLLLNNKREFVTEMLSSRLFKKQYDKVNKGIFTIDSFVQLFDYHFREKNIDDKIEIITILIQKILEYGLIIGEQKKYNYKSEEYRAANVELKKKEEEIGEIISENKHTIPFEILHHVLFASFFDIYFILRSYDTNFKLVVGYFGDRHLLAIKEYFVNIVKTHTPVFFLLQETIKGQVNTPIYIENVIDMNQSETKSKTKSKTKSKTKSKTKSKTKSKTKSKTKSKTRPRSNPEYIRRESQRKIKSI
;
A
#
# COMPACT_ATOMS: atom_id res chain seq x y z
N MET A 1 -10.10 10.22 -28.65
CA MET A 1 -11.21 9.26 -28.50
C MET A 1 -11.34 8.87 -27.02
N PRO A 2 -12.54 8.98 -26.44
CA PRO A 2 -12.79 8.94 -24.99
C PRO A 2 -12.62 7.57 -24.32
N LEU A 3 -12.45 7.58 -22.99
CA LEU A 3 -12.75 6.41 -22.16
C LEU A 3 -14.27 6.21 -22.13
N ILE A 4 -14.70 5.00 -22.49
CA ILE A 4 -16.12 4.61 -22.49
C ILE A 4 -16.36 3.68 -21.31
N LEU A 5 -17.21 4.13 -20.39
CA LEU A 5 -17.58 3.40 -19.19
C LEU A 5 -19.10 3.23 -19.14
N GLY A 6 -19.60 2.07 -19.58
CA GLY A 6 -21.03 1.89 -19.82
C GLY A 6 -21.51 2.84 -20.92
N ASP A 7 -22.51 3.66 -20.61
CA ASP A 7 -23.04 4.72 -21.50
C ASP A 7 -22.32 6.06 -21.34
N HIS A 8 -21.31 6.14 -20.46
CA HIS A 8 -20.60 7.38 -20.17
C HIS A 8 -19.36 7.55 -21.05
N VAL A 9 -19.21 8.75 -21.59
CA VAL A 9 -18.12 9.14 -22.46
C VAL A 9 -17.25 10.18 -21.75
N ILE A 10 -15.98 9.83 -21.51
CA ILE A 10 -15.05 10.63 -20.72
C ILE A 10 -13.87 11.06 -21.59
N ASN A 11 -13.83 12.33 -21.95
CA ASN A 11 -12.80 12.88 -22.84
C ASN A 11 -11.57 13.38 -22.06
N TYR A 12 -11.80 13.96 -20.89
CA TYR A 12 -10.74 14.48 -20.02
C TYR A 12 -10.99 14.09 -18.57
N ILE A 13 -9.93 13.70 -17.87
CA ILE A 13 -9.96 13.46 -16.42
C ILE A 13 -8.99 14.45 -15.76
N ASN A 14 -9.52 15.26 -14.84
CA ASN A 14 -8.73 16.19 -14.04
C ASN A 14 -8.41 15.60 -12.66
N GLY A 15 -7.23 15.89 -12.14
CA GLY A 15 -6.77 15.47 -10.82
C GLY A 15 -5.50 14.59 -10.80
N PRO A 16 -5.43 13.49 -11.55
CA PRO A 16 -4.25 12.63 -11.55
C PRO A 16 -3.15 13.20 -12.46
N ASN A 17 -1.88 13.00 -12.07
CA ASN A 17 -0.69 13.36 -12.85
C ASN A 17 -0.36 12.29 -13.92
N SER A 18 -0.71 11.03 -13.65
CA SER A 18 -0.52 9.93 -14.59
C SER A 18 -1.72 9.00 -14.62
N MET A 19 -1.85 8.28 -15.73
CA MET A 19 -2.92 7.31 -15.91
C MET A 19 -2.46 6.18 -16.82
N THR A 20 -2.85 4.96 -16.48
CA THR A 20 -2.72 3.82 -17.39
C THR A 20 -3.97 2.96 -17.39
N ILE A 21 -4.29 2.39 -18.54
CA ILE A 21 -5.35 1.40 -18.66
C ILE A 21 -4.75 0.11 -19.16
N LEU A 22 -4.93 -0.96 -18.40
CA LEU A 22 -4.40 -2.28 -18.69
C LEU A 22 -5.56 -3.20 -19.08
N LYS A 23 -5.50 -3.70 -20.31
CA LYS A 23 -6.44 -4.70 -20.79
C LYS A 23 -5.88 -6.09 -20.54
N PRO A 24 -6.66 -7.02 -19.97
CA PRO A 24 -6.21 -8.37 -19.78
C PRO A 24 -6.07 -9.11 -21.11
N LYS A 25 -5.06 -9.98 -21.22
CA LYS A 25 -4.87 -10.87 -22.39
C LYS A 25 -5.84 -12.05 -22.37
N ARG A 26 -6.25 -12.48 -21.17
CA ARG A 26 -7.27 -13.50 -20.95
C ARG A 26 -8.61 -12.84 -20.63
N VAL A 27 -9.72 -13.47 -21.00
CA VAL A 27 -11.04 -12.83 -20.86
C VAL A 27 -11.55 -12.90 -19.42
N GLU A 28 -11.06 -13.88 -18.66
CA GLU A 28 -11.37 -14.10 -17.26
C GLU A 28 -10.61 -13.19 -16.28
N ASP A 29 -9.59 -12.47 -16.74
CA ASP A 29 -8.73 -11.64 -15.91
C ASP A 29 -9.27 -10.21 -15.78
N ASN A 30 -8.90 -9.50 -14.72
CA ASN A 30 -9.42 -8.17 -14.42
C ASN A 30 -8.89 -7.11 -15.39
N ALA A 31 -9.69 -6.07 -15.64
CA ALA A 31 -9.20 -4.87 -16.33
C ALA A 31 -8.82 -3.81 -15.31
N PHE A 32 -7.79 -3.01 -15.60
CA PHE A 32 -7.28 -2.01 -14.68
C PHE A 32 -7.36 -0.60 -15.25
N ILE A 33 -7.86 0.33 -14.45
CA ILE A 33 -7.66 1.77 -14.64
C ILE A 33 -6.83 2.25 -13.45
N LEU A 34 -5.59 2.64 -13.70
CA LEU A 34 -4.69 3.10 -12.64
C LEU A 34 -4.45 4.59 -12.83
N PHE A 35 -4.57 5.33 -11.73
CA PHE A 35 -4.27 6.75 -11.62
C PHE A 35 -3.06 6.94 -10.72
N GLY A 36 -2.18 7.84 -11.12
CA GLY A 36 -1.01 8.24 -10.36
C GLY A 36 -1.07 9.72 -10.04
N GLU A 37 -0.59 10.09 -8.86
CA GLU A 37 -0.37 11.48 -8.44
C GLU A 37 1.03 11.62 -7.84
N ARG A 38 1.57 12.84 -7.84
CA ARG A 38 2.75 13.14 -7.04
C ARG A 38 2.27 13.50 -5.64
N HIS A 39 2.81 12.87 -4.60
CA HIS A 39 2.46 13.18 -3.19
C HIS A 39 2.89 14.58 -2.73
N VAL A 40 3.19 15.50 -3.65
CA VAL A 40 3.48 16.90 -3.38
C VAL A 40 2.21 17.74 -3.50
N LEU A 41 2.26 18.95 -2.95
CA LEU A 41 1.19 19.93 -3.01
C LEU A 41 1.05 20.45 -4.45
N ASP A 42 0.36 19.71 -5.30
CA ASP A 42 0.07 20.16 -6.66
C ASP A 42 -1.11 21.15 -6.62
N TYR A 43 -0.91 22.34 -7.17
CA TYR A 43 -1.98 23.32 -7.31
C TYR A 43 -3.08 22.74 -8.20
N TYR A 44 -4.21 22.41 -7.57
CA TYR A 44 -5.42 22.02 -8.27
C TYR A 44 -5.83 23.16 -9.23
N THR A 45 -5.98 22.83 -10.51
CA THR A 45 -6.50 23.77 -11.51
C THR A 45 -7.86 23.27 -11.96
N GLU A 46 -8.87 24.13 -11.84
CA GLU A 46 -10.22 23.79 -12.30
C GLU A 46 -10.21 23.51 -13.80
N CYS A 47 -11.01 22.52 -14.21
CA CYS A 47 -11.05 22.16 -15.59
C CYS A 47 -11.72 23.23 -16.47
N LYS A 48 -11.03 23.62 -17.55
CA LYS A 48 -11.52 24.61 -18.54
C LYS A 48 -12.02 23.97 -19.84
N TYR A 49 -11.97 22.65 -19.96
CA TYR A 49 -12.29 21.91 -21.19
C TYR A 49 -13.71 21.35 -21.15
N GLU A 50 -14.38 21.35 -22.29
CA GLU A 50 -15.68 20.71 -22.47
C GLU A 50 -15.57 19.18 -22.23
N ASN A 51 -16.54 18.59 -21.52
CA ASN A 51 -16.55 17.16 -21.16
C ASN A 51 -15.37 16.70 -20.28
N CYS A 52 -14.82 17.61 -19.50
CA CYS A 52 -13.84 17.29 -18.49
C CYS A 52 -14.46 16.89 -17.16
N MET A 53 -13.98 15.79 -16.60
CA MET A 53 -14.48 15.23 -15.36
C MET A 53 -13.45 15.31 -14.26
N GLU A 54 -13.89 15.82 -13.11
CA GLU A 54 -13.11 15.80 -11.88
C GLU A 54 -13.05 14.36 -11.34
N LEU A 55 -11.84 13.82 -11.19
CA LEU A 55 -11.64 12.44 -10.74
C LEU A 55 -12.35 12.18 -9.41
N GLN A 56 -12.15 13.08 -8.44
CA GLN A 56 -12.66 12.90 -7.07
C GLN A 56 -14.18 13.09 -6.93
N THR A 57 -14.92 13.41 -7.99
CA THR A 57 -16.37 13.57 -7.88
C THR A 57 -17.10 12.97 -9.07
N THR A 58 -16.89 13.53 -10.26
CA THR A 58 -17.72 13.25 -11.42
C THR A 58 -17.36 11.89 -11.99
N PHE A 59 -16.07 11.55 -12.03
CA PHE A 59 -15.64 10.22 -12.42
C PHE A 59 -16.14 9.14 -11.46
N ILE A 60 -16.06 9.36 -10.13
CA ILE A 60 -16.56 8.39 -9.14
C ILE A 60 -18.07 8.16 -9.28
N GLU A 61 -18.85 9.21 -9.54
CA GLU A 61 -20.28 9.06 -9.81
C GLU A 61 -20.53 8.14 -11.02
N LYS A 62 -19.85 8.39 -12.14
CA LYS A 62 -19.98 7.56 -13.35
C LYS A 62 -19.46 6.14 -13.16
N LEU A 63 -18.43 5.99 -12.35
CA LEU A 63 -17.91 4.69 -11.94
C LEU A 63 -18.94 3.92 -11.10
N ASN A 64 -19.69 4.60 -10.23
CA ASN A 64 -20.75 3.97 -9.43
C ASN A 64 -21.96 3.55 -10.27
N ASP A 65 -22.31 4.34 -11.28
CA ASP A 65 -23.36 4.00 -12.25
C ASP A 65 -22.98 2.73 -13.02
N TYR A 66 -21.73 2.66 -13.51
CA TYR A 66 -21.16 1.47 -14.12
C TYR A 66 -21.12 0.27 -13.16
N ALA A 67 -20.68 0.50 -11.92
CA ALA A 67 -20.54 -0.53 -10.90
C ALA A 67 -21.87 -1.19 -10.50
N ASN A 68 -23.00 -0.54 -10.79
CA ASN A 68 -24.34 -1.10 -10.60
C ASN A 68 -24.58 -2.37 -11.44
N GLN A 69 -23.93 -2.46 -12.59
CA GLN A 69 -24.09 -3.57 -13.55
C GLN A 69 -22.83 -4.44 -13.65
N HIS A 70 -21.67 -3.88 -13.31
CA HIS A 70 -20.37 -4.53 -13.48
C HIS A 70 -19.59 -4.54 -12.16
N PRO A 71 -19.11 -5.70 -11.69
CA PRO A 71 -18.25 -5.77 -10.52
C PRO A 71 -17.07 -4.80 -10.63
N THR A 72 -16.93 -3.90 -9.65
CA THR A 72 -15.94 -2.82 -9.68
C THR A 72 -15.34 -2.63 -8.30
N ASP A 73 -14.01 -2.74 -8.21
CA ASP A 73 -13.24 -2.47 -7.01
C ASP A 73 -12.50 -1.14 -7.17
N PHE A 74 -12.50 -0.30 -6.13
CA PHE A 74 -11.70 0.92 -6.08
C PHE A 74 -10.68 0.84 -4.95
N PHE A 75 -9.42 1.06 -5.31
CA PHE A 75 -8.26 1.01 -4.41
C PHE A 75 -7.62 2.38 -4.28
N LEU A 76 -7.35 2.79 -3.04
CA LEU A 76 -6.70 4.07 -2.72
C LEU A 76 -5.42 3.85 -1.90
N GLU A 77 -4.33 4.51 -2.29
CA GLU A 77 -3.18 4.75 -1.42
C GLU A 77 -3.50 5.93 -0.50
N ALA A 78 -4.06 5.67 0.67
CA ALA A 78 -4.24 6.71 1.66
C ALA A 78 -3.70 6.22 3.00
N PHE A 79 -3.06 7.12 3.73
CA PHE A 79 -2.61 6.89 5.10
C PHE A 79 -3.64 7.42 6.08
N PHE A 80 -4.04 6.60 7.05
CA PHE A 80 -4.97 6.98 8.10
C PHE A 80 -4.28 7.00 9.48
N ASP A 81 -4.37 8.12 10.19
CA ASP A 81 -4.11 8.15 11.63
C ASP A 81 -5.42 7.90 12.39
N TYR A 82 -5.50 6.80 13.14
CA TYR A 82 -6.70 6.41 13.89
C TYR A 82 -7.13 7.47 14.92
N GLY A 83 -6.22 8.35 15.37
CA GLY A 83 -6.56 9.54 16.16
C GLY A 83 -7.65 10.41 15.52
N ASP A 84 -7.83 10.31 14.20
CA ASP A 84 -8.82 11.02 13.41
C ASP A 84 -10.21 10.36 13.39
N ASN A 85 -10.35 9.12 13.86
CA ASN A 85 -11.66 8.46 13.93
C ASN A 85 -12.53 8.95 15.08
N SER A 86 -11.91 9.46 16.16
CA SER A 86 -12.66 10.17 17.20
C SER A 86 -13.46 11.36 16.66
N VAL A 87 -13.16 11.81 15.44
CA VAL A 87 -13.83 12.92 14.75
C VAL A 87 -15.16 12.51 14.09
N MET A 88 -15.41 11.22 13.89
CA MET A 88 -16.64 10.72 13.26
C MET A 88 -17.75 10.34 14.25
N ASP A 89 -17.43 10.19 15.55
CA ASP A 89 -18.45 10.18 16.61
C ASP A 89 -18.75 11.64 17.02
N LEU A 90 -19.80 12.21 16.41
CA LEU A 90 -20.25 13.58 16.65
C LEU A 90 -20.57 13.88 18.13
N GLU A 91 -20.85 12.85 18.92
CA GLU A 91 -21.34 12.96 20.29
C GLU A 91 -20.26 12.75 21.37
N SER A 92 -19.07 12.23 21.01
CA SER A 92 -18.09 11.76 22.01
C SER A 92 -16.83 12.63 22.17
N ILE A 93 -16.71 13.76 21.47
CA ILE A 93 -15.51 14.61 21.58
C ILE A 93 -15.75 15.72 22.60
N THR A 94 -15.46 15.42 23.86
CA THR A 94 -15.41 16.40 24.94
C THR A 94 -14.00 17.01 25.14
N SER A 95 -12.98 16.56 24.40
CA SER A 95 -11.57 16.95 24.62
C SER A 95 -11.00 17.90 23.56
N GLU A 96 -10.41 19.01 24.02
CA GLU A 96 -9.99 20.22 23.32
C GLU A 96 -8.67 20.16 22.51
N THR A 97 -8.36 19.10 21.77
CA THR A 97 -7.17 19.17 20.88
C THR A 97 -7.53 19.82 19.54
N GLU A 98 -7.02 21.03 19.28
CA GLU A 98 -7.22 21.82 18.04
C GLU A 98 -7.09 21.00 16.73
N PRO A 99 -6.11 20.08 16.58
CA PRO A 99 -5.96 19.30 15.35
C PRO A 99 -7.18 18.44 15.00
N LYS A 100 -7.87 17.89 16.02
CA LYS A 100 -9.07 17.05 15.81
C LYS A 100 -10.26 17.89 15.35
N LYS A 101 -10.46 19.08 15.94
CA LYS A 101 -11.49 20.05 15.53
C LYS A 101 -11.28 20.52 14.09
N ILE A 102 -10.04 20.79 13.68
CA ILE A 102 -9.71 21.19 12.30
C ILE A 102 -10.10 20.09 11.30
N LYS A 103 -9.77 18.83 11.59
CA LYS A 103 -10.14 17.70 10.72
C LYS A 103 -11.66 17.50 10.64
N GLN A 104 -12.40 17.78 11.73
CA GLN A 104 -13.87 17.73 11.76
C GLN A 104 -14.49 18.81 10.87
N ILE A 105 -14.02 20.05 11.02
CA ILE A 105 -14.46 21.19 10.23
C ILE A 105 -14.21 20.90 8.76
N LYS A 106 -13.03 20.37 8.39
CA LYS A 106 -12.72 19.96 7.02
C LYS A 106 -13.69 18.93 6.49
N TRP A 107 -14.01 17.90 7.26
CA TRP A 107 -14.99 16.88 6.85
C TRP A 107 -16.40 17.46 6.65
N LEU A 108 -16.88 18.30 7.56
CA LEU A 108 -18.20 18.95 7.44
C LEU A 108 -18.28 19.90 6.24
N LEU A 109 -17.22 20.69 6.02
CA LEU A 109 -17.09 21.55 4.83
C LEU A 109 -17.08 20.69 3.56
N THR A 110 -16.40 19.55 3.58
CA THR A 110 -16.36 18.59 2.46
C THR A 110 -17.74 17.97 2.18
N GLN A 111 -18.51 17.57 3.20
CA GLN A 111 -19.88 17.09 3.01
C GLN A 111 -20.81 18.21 2.49
N SER A 112 -20.59 19.45 2.93
CA SER A 112 -21.32 20.61 2.43
C SER A 112 -21.02 20.86 0.95
N LEU A 113 -19.76 20.79 0.53
CA LEU A 113 -19.37 20.88 -0.90
C LEU A 113 -20.09 19.83 -1.75
N ARG A 114 -20.18 18.59 -1.27
CA ARG A 114 -20.88 17.51 -1.96
C ARG A 114 -22.36 17.80 -2.15
N SER A 115 -23.03 18.22 -1.08
CA SER A 115 -24.45 18.57 -1.12
C SER A 115 -24.70 19.69 -2.13
N TYR A 116 -23.84 20.71 -2.15
CA TYR A 116 -23.95 21.82 -3.09
C TYR A 116 -23.68 21.41 -4.55
N LYS A 117 -22.71 20.52 -4.78
CA LYS A 117 -22.40 20.01 -6.12
C LYS A 117 -23.47 19.07 -6.65
N ALA A 118 -24.04 18.23 -5.79
CA ALA A 118 -25.12 17.30 -6.14
C ALA A 118 -26.44 18.04 -6.46
N ASN A 119 -26.66 19.22 -5.87
CA ASN A 119 -27.87 20.03 -6.08
C ASN A 119 -27.51 21.45 -6.54
N PRO A 120 -27.13 21.66 -7.82
CA PRO A 120 -26.55 22.91 -8.28
C PRO A 120 -27.60 24.02 -8.50
N THR A 121 -28.07 24.64 -7.41
CA THR A 121 -28.81 25.91 -7.45
C THR A 121 -27.84 27.10 -7.49
N GLN A 122 -28.29 28.28 -7.90
CA GLN A 122 -27.44 29.50 -7.88
C GLN A 122 -26.94 29.82 -6.45
N GLU A 123 -27.78 29.54 -5.46
CA GLU A 123 -27.45 29.65 -4.04
C GLU A 123 -26.39 28.63 -3.62
N ASN A 124 -26.56 27.36 -4.02
CA ASN A 124 -25.61 26.29 -3.71
C ASN A 124 -24.27 26.49 -4.43
N LYS A 125 -24.26 27.03 -5.65
CA LYS A 125 -23.01 27.45 -6.33
C LYS A 125 -22.28 28.52 -5.51
N THR A 126 -22.99 29.50 -4.96
CA THR A 126 -22.40 30.55 -4.12
C THR A 126 -21.87 29.99 -2.80
N LYS A 127 -22.61 29.09 -2.15
CA LYS A 127 -22.18 28.39 -0.93
C LYS A 127 -20.99 27.47 -1.19
N TYR A 128 -20.98 26.78 -2.33
CA TYR A 128 -19.88 25.96 -2.82
C TYR A 128 -18.59 26.79 -2.90
N TYR A 129 -18.58 27.92 -3.62
CA TYR A 129 -17.37 28.74 -3.72
C TYR A 129 -16.90 29.30 -2.37
N LYS A 130 -17.82 29.66 -1.46
CA LYS A 130 -17.46 30.12 -0.11
C LYS A 130 -16.83 29.02 0.74
N VAL A 131 -17.37 27.81 0.71
CA VAL A 131 -16.84 26.66 1.44
C VAL A 131 -15.52 26.19 0.83
N LYS A 132 -15.44 26.17 -0.51
CA LYS A 132 -14.22 25.83 -1.26
C LYS A 132 -13.08 26.77 -0.91
N LYS A 133 -13.31 28.10 -0.88
CA LYS A 133 -12.32 29.10 -0.47
C LYS A 133 -11.81 28.90 0.97
N LYS A 134 -12.64 28.36 1.87
CA LYS A 134 -12.24 28.01 3.24
C LYS A 134 -11.41 26.72 3.33
N LEU A 135 -11.54 25.82 2.35
CA LEU A 135 -10.73 24.61 2.22
C LEU A 135 -9.42 24.88 1.45
N GLU A 136 -9.43 25.81 0.50
CA GLU A 136 -8.27 26.25 -0.28
C GLU A 136 -7.14 26.85 0.58
N SER A 137 -7.40 27.25 1.83
CA SER A 137 -6.35 27.69 2.76
C SER A 137 -5.48 26.54 3.30
N THR A 138 -5.85 25.29 3.01
CA THR A 138 -5.00 24.11 3.25
C THR A 138 -4.83 23.37 1.94
N VAL A 139 -3.64 23.49 1.34
CA VAL A 139 -3.32 22.78 0.10
C VAL A 139 -3.27 21.29 0.44
N GLU A 140 -4.09 20.48 -0.23
CA GLU A 140 -4.15 19.02 -0.05
C GLU A 140 -4.15 18.36 -1.43
N SER A 141 -3.44 17.23 -1.58
CA SER A 141 -3.39 16.45 -2.81
C SER A 141 -4.78 15.92 -3.20
N ASN A 142 -5.00 15.64 -4.49
CA ASN A 142 -6.30 15.17 -4.98
C ASN A 142 -6.69 13.82 -4.37
N MET A 143 -5.71 12.94 -4.17
CA MET A 143 -5.87 11.66 -3.49
C MET A 143 -6.27 11.85 -2.02
N THR A 144 -5.70 12.84 -1.32
CA THR A 144 -6.07 13.18 0.06
C THR A 144 -7.51 13.68 0.12
N GLN A 145 -7.90 14.57 -0.79
CA GLN A 145 -9.28 15.06 -0.87
C GLN A 145 -10.26 13.92 -1.19
N LEU A 146 -9.91 13.01 -2.12
CA LEU A 146 -10.71 11.81 -2.42
C LEU A 146 -10.90 10.95 -1.17
N ASN A 147 -9.82 10.73 -0.40
CA ASN A 147 -9.89 10.02 0.87
C ASN A 147 -10.86 10.69 1.85
N ILE A 148 -10.75 12.01 2.05
CA ILE A 148 -11.62 12.76 2.99
C ILE A 148 -13.07 12.72 2.54
N LEU A 149 -13.31 12.93 1.25
CA LEU A 149 -14.62 12.81 0.63
C LEU A 149 -15.16 11.40 0.95
N TYR A 150 -14.56 10.35 0.40
CA TYR A 150 -15.14 9.01 0.41
C TYR A 150 -14.78 8.19 1.64
N ARG A 151 -14.26 8.84 2.69
CA ARG A 151 -13.88 8.20 3.95
C ARG A 151 -14.92 7.17 4.40
N PRO A 152 -16.23 7.48 4.53
CA PRO A 152 -17.22 6.50 5.00
C PRO A 152 -17.33 5.23 4.14
N CYS A 153 -17.02 5.32 2.85
CA CYS A 153 -17.09 4.19 1.94
C CYS A 153 -15.99 3.15 2.19
N PHE A 154 -14.83 3.55 2.69
CA PHE A 154 -13.73 2.63 2.97
C PHE A 154 -13.87 1.89 4.32
N PHE A 155 -14.75 2.35 5.24
CA PHE A 155 -14.99 1.70 6.54
C PHE A 155 -16.00 0.57 6.43
N GLN A 156 -15.56 -0.59 5.94
CA GLN A 156 -16.41 -1.79 5.80
C GLN A 156 -16.95 -2.36 7.13
N LYS A 157 -16.41 -1.93 8.29
CA LYS A 157 -16.86 -2.36 9.61
C LYS A 157 -18.08 -1.61 10.15
N ILE A 158 -18.44 -0.47 9.55
CA ILE A 158 -19.71 0.16 9.86
C ILE A 158 -20.77 -0.68 9.14
N THR A 159 -21.52 -1.47 9.90
CA THR A 159 -22.50 -2.45 9.41
C THR A 159 -23.64 -1.83 8.59
N SER A 160 -23.68 -0.51 8.45
CA SER A 160 -24.48 0.15 7.43
C SER A 160 -23.56 1.00 6.53
N LEU A 161 -23.50 0.66 5.24
CA LEU A 161 -23.04 1.58 4.18
C LEU A 161 -23.99 2.78 4.03
N GLU A 162 -24.81 3.11 5.03
CA GLU A 162 -25.82 4.18 4.99
C GLU A 162 -25.18 5.50 4.55
N ASN A 163 -23.96 5.77 5.02
CA ASN A 163 -23.23 7.01 4.76
C ASN A 163 -22.30 6.97 3.55
N CYS A 164 -22.19 5.85 2.83
CA CYS A 164 -21.44 5.82 1.57
C CYS A 164 -22.33 6.26 0.41
N PRO A 165 -22.05 7.37 -0.29
CA PRO A 165 -22.88 7.83 -1.41
C PRO A 165 -22.83 6.90 -2.62
N TYR A 166 -21.77 6.11 -2.76
CA TYR A 166 -21.49 5.29 -3.94
C TYR A 166 -21.31 3.82 -3.56
N LYS A 167 -22.44 3.17 -3.26
CA LYS A 167 -22.49 1.83 -2.65
C LYS A 167 -22.22 0.70 -3.64
N ASN A 168 -22.29 0.96 -4.94
CA ASN A 168 -22.07 -0.07 -5.96
C ASN A 168 -20.58 -0.37 -6.15
N ILE A 169 -19.72 0.59 -5.83
CA ILE A 169 -18.27 0.41 -5.85
C ILE A 169 -17.84 -0.36 -4.60
N ARG A 170 -16.98 -1.37 -4.78
CA ARG A 170 -16.32 -2.03 -3.66
C ARG A 170 -15.04 -1.29 -3.27
N TRP A 171 -15.17 -0.39 -2.33
CA TRP A 171 -14.08 0.43 -1.80
C TRP A 171 -13.10 -0.40 -0.95
N GLN A 172 -11.82 -0.27 -1.24
CA GLN A 172 -10.72 -0.97 -0.58
C GLN A 172 -9.53 -0.02 -0.40
N TYR A 173 -8.85 -0.10 0.73
CA TYR A 173 -7.52 0.48 0.83
C TYR A 173 -6.51 -0.44 0.15
N ALA A 174 -5.65 0.14 -0.68
CA ALA A 174 -4.43 -0.52 -1.12
C ALA A 174 -3.34 -0.42 -0.05
N ASP A 175 -3.46 0.52 0.89
CA ASP A 175 -2.48 0.66 1.97
C ASP A 175 -2.61 -0.48 2.99
N ILE A 176 -1.52 -1.22 3.12
CA ILE A 176 -1.41 -2.34 4.05
C ILE A 176 -1.44 -1.88 5.52
N ARG A 177 -1.01 -0.64 5.80
CA ARG A 177 -1.04 -0.04 7.15
C ARG A 177 -2.47 0.08 7.67
N ASP A 178 -3.39 0.48 6.79
CA ASP A 178 -4.80 0.65 7.13
C ASP A 178 -5.51 -0.69 7.31
N ALA A 179 -5.24 -1.69 6.47
CA ALA A 179 -5.83 -3.03 6.62
C ALA A 179 -5.56 -3.66 8.01
N CYS A 180 -4.51 -3.18 8.66
CA CYS A 180 -3.92 -3.66 9.88
C CYS A 180 -4.42 -2.92 11.14
N ASN A 181 -4.61 -1.60 11.06
CA ASN A 181 -5.17 -0.77 12.14
C ASN A 181 -6.59 -1.20 12.55
N TYR A 182 -7.36 -1.80 11.64
CA TYR A 182 -8.75 -2.19 11.92
C TYR A 182 -8.93 -3.54 12.61
N GLN A 183 -7.89 -4.36 12.78
CA GLN A 183 -8.05 -5.70 13.35
C GLN A 183 -7.06 -5.92 14.49
N ILE A 184 -7.55 -5.84 15.74
CA ILE A 184 -6.91 -6.44 16.92
C ILE A 184 -6.50 -7.91 16.61
N THR A 185 -7.27 -8.56 15.73
CA THR A 185 -7.07 -9.93 15.26
C THR A 185 -6.17 -10.10 14.03
N CYS A 186 -5.66 -9.03 13.41
CA CYS A 186 -4.66 -9.13 12.32
C CYS A 186 -3.34 -9.73 12.82
N GLY A 187 -3.13 -9.81 14.14
CA GLY A 187 -1.95 -10.42 14.71
C GLY A 187 -0.69 -9.62 14.38
N ILE A 188 -0.80 -8.29 14.34
CA ILE A 188 0.36 -7.39 14.49
C ILE A 188 0.75 -7.40 15.97
N ILE A 189 1.00 -8.60 16.46
CA ILE A 189 1.76 -8.81 17.68
C ILE A 189 3.18 -8.95 17.13
N GLU A 190 3.99 -7.93 17.41
CA GLU A 190 5.47 -7.94 17.43
C GLU A 190 6.21 -8.55 16.21
N ASN A 191 7.04 -7.73 15.54
CA ASN A 191 7.98 -8.14 14.47
C ASN A 191 7.34 -8.67 13.19
N ASN A 192 6.61 -7.83 12.45
CA ASN A 192 6.07 -8.17 11.13
C ASN A 192 6.60 -7.27 10.01
N PHE A 193 6.38 -7.67 8.75
CA PHE A 193 6.87 -6.91 7.60
C PHE A 193 6.34 -5.47 7.50
N VAL A 194 5.19 -5.18 8.12
CA VAL A 194 4.65 -3.81 8.22
C VAL A 194 5.45 -2.97 9.22
N SER A 195 5.89 -3.56 10.33
CA SER A 195 6.80 -2.91 11.29
C SER A 195 8.17 -2.59 10.68
N ILE A 196 8.67 -3.40 9.74
CA ILE A 196 9.90 -3.11 8.98
C ILE A 196 9.75 -1.79 8.21
N ALA A 197 8.63 -1.61 7.53
CA ALA A 197 8.41 -0.45 6.68
C ALA A 197 8.26 0.86 7.49
N HIS A 198 7.69 0.77 8.70
CA HIS A 198 7.49 1.94 9.56
C HIS A 198 8.69 2.23 10.48
N TYR A 199 9.10 1.26 11.30
CA TYR A 199 10.18 1.46 12.29
C TYR A 199 11.56 1.36 11.67
N GLY A 200 11.78 0.43 10.74
CA GLY A 200 13.09 0.25 10.12
C GLY A 200 13.60 1.52 9.42
N ASN A 201 12.70 2.28 8.80
CA ASN A 201 13.08 3.53 8.15
C ASN A 201 13.33 4.68 9.13
N GLU A 202 12.36 4.98 10.01
CA GLU A 202 12.51 6.07 10.97
C GLU A 202 13.78 5.86 11.82
N SER A 203 13.99 4.63 12.29
CA SER A 203 15.21 4.28 13.02
C SER A 203 16.48 4.31 12.19
N LEU A 204 16.47 3.89 10.91
CA LEU A 204 17.64 4.04 10.04
C LEU A 204 17.99 5.52 9.84
N ARG A 205 16.99 6.36 9.56
CA ARG A 205 17.17 7.80 9.38
C ARG A 205 17.71 8.44 10.66
N ASP A 206 17.16 8.07 11.81
CA ASP A 206 17.54 8.66 13.09
C ASP A 206 18.94 8.17 13.54
N ILE A 207 19.27 6.89 13.33
CA ILE A 207 20.61 6.34 13.60
C ILE A 207 21.66 6.99 12.69
N ILE A 208 21.39 7.10 11.40
CA ILE A 208 22.36 7.73 10.49
C ILE A 208 22.42 9.24 10.71
N GLY A 209 21.29 9.89 10.97
CA GLY A 209 21.24 11.29 11.37
C GLY A 209 22.09 11.56 12.61
N TYR A 210 22.04 10.66 13.59
CA TYR A 210 22.93 10.69 14.77
C TYR A 210 24.41 10.65 14.37
N PHE A 211 24.82 9.69 13.53
CA PHE A 211 26.22 9.60 13.08
C PHE A 211 26.68 10.81 12.25
N LEU A 212 25.80 11.35 11.40
CA LEU A 212 26.09 12.58 10.63
C LEU A 212 26.25 13.81 11.53
N ILE A 213 25.37 13.97 12.53
CA ILE A 213 25.48 15.06 13.51
C ILE A 213 26.78 14.89 14.30
N LYS A 214 27.12 13.68 14.74
CA LYS A 214 28.34 13.40 15.49
C LYS A 214 29.62 13.72 14.73
N GLU A 215 29.66 13.42 13.43
CA GLU A 215 30.76 13.81 12.54
C GLU A 215 30.87 15.34 12.36
N THR A 216 29.74 16.02 12.18
CA THR A 216 29.72 17.46 11.85
C THR A 216 29.84 18.37 13.08
N ASN A 217 29.28 17.97 14.22
CA ASN A 217 29.33 18.70 15.47
C ASN A 217 29.39 17.75 16.68
N PRO A 218 30.60 17.31 17.09
CA PRO A 218 30.78 16.38 18.21
C PRO A 218 30.23 16.91 19.54
N GLU A 219 30.17 18.23 19.71
CA GLU A 219 29.66 18.88 20.94
C GLU A 219 28.12 18.77 21.05
N ASP A 220 27.41 18.75 19.93
CA ASP A 220 25.96 18.54 19.85
C ASP A 220 25.56 17.06 19.96
N ALA A 221 26.53 16.14 19.79
CA ALA A 221 26.32 14.69 19.82
C ALA A 221 26.14 14.11 21.23
N ASN A 222 26.11 14.95 22.27
CA ASN A 222 25.71 14.58 23.63
C ASN A 222 24.23 14.20 23.77
N LEU A 223 23.47 14.15 22.66
CA LEU A 223 22.27 13.32 22.57
C LEU A 223 22.68 11.87 22.84
N ASP A 224 22.52 11.43 24.10
CA ASP A 224 22.68 10.04 24.53
C ASP A 224 22.16 9.10 23.43
N ALA A 225 23.06 8.39 22.73
CA ALA A 225 22.69 7.28 21.85
C ALA A 225 21.88 6.21 22.63
N VAL A 226 21.99 6.24 23.96
CA VAL A 226 21.24 5.48 24.96
C VAL A 226 19.78 5.98 25.14
N ASN A 227 19.51 7.26 24.86
CA ASN A 227 18.17 7.89 24.90
C ASN A 227 17.50 8.00 23.53
N LEU A 228 18.09 7.44 22.46
CA LEU A 228 17.25 6.85 21.41
C LEU A 228 16.41 5.80 22.15
N SER A 229 15.24 6.22 22.62
CA SER A 229 14.26 5.41 23.33
C SER A 229 13.82 4.32 22.36
N PHE A 230 14.64 3.28 22.31
CA PHE A 230 14.35 2.06 21.62
C PHE A 230 13.38 1.27 22.51
N ASP A 231 12.21 1.84 22.82
CA ASP A 231 11.05 1.12 23.34
C ASP A 231 10.64 -0.02 22.36
N SER A 232 11.28 -0.04 21.18
CA SER A 232 11.15 -0.99 20.10
C SER A 232 12.50 -1.53 19.58
N PHE A 233 13.56 -1.61 20.40
CA PHE A 233 14.91 -2.07 19.99
C PHE A 233 14.88 -3.35 19.14
N ASP A 234 14.17 -4.38 19.62
CA ASP A 234 14.04 -5.65 18.91
C ASP A 234 13.36 -5.50 17.54
N LYS A 235 12.42 -4.55 17.39
CA LYS A 235 11.76 -4.26 16.10
C LYS A 235 12.70 -3.58 15.13
N VAL A 236 13.56 -2.68 15.62
CA VAL A 236 14.58 -2.00 14.80
C VAL A 236 15.60 -3.02 14.30
N MET A 237 16.12 -3.85 15.19
CA MET A 237 17.07 -4.92 14.85
C MET A 237 16.47 -5.92 13.86
N PHE A 238 15.24 -6.38 14.13
CA PHE A 238 14.50 -7.22 13.18
C PHE A 238 14.34 -6.55 11.82
N SER A 239 14.07 -5.24 11.79
CA SER A 239 13.96 -4.51 10.53
C SER A 239 15.27 -4.55 9.74
N PHE A 240 16.40 -4.25 10.39
CA PHE A 240 17.71 -4.32 9.74
C PHE A 240 18.08 -5.72 9.27
N GLU A 241 17.80 -6.77 10.04
CA GLU A 241 18.00 -8.16 9.60
C GLU A 241 17.23 -8.46 8.31
N LYS A 242 16.00 -7.95 8.19
CA LYS A 242 15.17 -8.17 7.00
C LYS A 242 15.59 -7.32 5.82
N ILE A 243 16.09 -6.11 6.04
CA ILE A 243 16.71 -5.32 4.96
C ILE A 243 17.97 -6.04 4.46
N LEU A 244 18.80 -6.54 5.38
CA LEU A 244 19.98 -7.30 5.03
C LEU A 244 19.63 -8.59 4.25
N LEU A 245 18.57 -9.29 4.65
CA LEU A 245 18.05 -10.44 3.92
C LEU A 245 17.58 -10.05 2.51
N LEU A 246 16.88 -8.92 2.36
CA LEU A 246 16.47 -8.42 1.04
C LEU A 246 17.69 -8.14 0.15
N LEU A 247 18.72 -7.47 0.68
CA LEU A 247 19.92 -7.11 -0.09
C LEU A 247 20.72 -8.35 -0.51
N ASN A 248 20.87 -9.34 0.38
CA ASN A 248 21.68 -10.54 0.13
C ASN A 248 20.92 -11.65 -0.59
N ASN A 249 19.63 -11.82 -0.32
CA ASN A 249 18.81 -12.90 -0.84
C ASN A 249 17.33 -12.47 -1.01
N LYS A 250 17.07 -11.66 -2.04
CA LYS A 250 15.72 -11.19 -2.41
C LYS A 250 14.69 -12.32 -2.48
N ARG A 251 15.08 -13.50 -2.98
CA ARG A 251 14.18 -14.65 -3.12
C ARG A 251 13.71 -15.19 -1.77
N GLU A 252 14.64 -15.37 -0.84
CA GLU A 252 14.32 -15.82 0.52
C GLU A 252 13.48 -14.77 1.25
N PHE A 253 13.84 -13.49 1.14
CA PHE A 253 13.04 -12.38 1.67
C PHE A 253 11.59 -12.40 1.17
N VAL A 254 11.38 -12.49 -0.15
CA VAL A 254 10.04 -12.56 -0.76
C VAL A 254 9.29 -13.80 -0.29
N THR A 255 9.98 -14.93 -0.14
CA THR A 255 9.38 -16.19 0.35
C THR A 255 8.87 -16.04 1.78
N GLU A 256 9.68 -15.45 2.67
CA GLU A 256 9.28 -15.17 4.05
C GLU A 256 8.12 -14.17 4.11
N MET A 257 8.20 -13.09 3.34
CA MET A 257 7.16 -12.06 3.25
C MET A 257 5.82 -12.65 2.82
N LEU A 258 5.79 -13.44 1.73
CA LEU A 258 4.56 -14.09 1.26
C LEU A 258 4.06 -15.18 2.21
N SER A 259 4.93 -15.74 3.04
CA SER A 259 4.57 -16.70 4.08
C SER A 259 3.99 -16.04 5.34
N SER A 260 4.23 -14.74 5.53
CA SER A 260 3.65 -13.99 6.64
C SER A 260 2.12 -14.01 6.58
N ARG A 261 1.47 -14.01 7.75
CA ARG A 261 0.01 -14.19 7.88
C ARG A 261 -0.80 -13.25 6.98
N LEU A 262 -0.36 -11.99 6.84
CA LEU A 262 -1.03 -10.95 6.10
C LEU A 262 -1.01 -11.21 4.58
N PHE A 263 0.18 -11.44 4.03
CA PHE A 263 0.35 -11.72 2.61
C PHE A 263 -0.13 -13.12 2.24
N LYS A 264 0.15 -14.14 3.07
CA LYS A 264 -0.28 -15.52 2.84
C LYS A 264 -1.76 -15.63 2.57
N LYS A 265 -2.58 -14.92 3.34
CA LYS A 265 -4.04 -14.88 3.15
C LYS A 265 -4.46 -14.39 1.76
N GLN A 266 -3.73 -13.45 1.17
CA GLN A 266 -4.02 -12.97 -0.18
C GLN A 266 -3.33 -13.84 -1.24
N TYR A 267 -2.10 -14.27 -0.97
CA TYR A 267 -1.31 -15.10 -1.87
C TYR A 267 -1.91 -16.48 -2.12
N ASP A 268 -2.60 -17.05 -1.13
CA ASP A 268 -3.31 -18.33 -1.29
C ASP A 268 -4.55 -18.23 -2.20
N LYS A 269 -4.99 -17.01 -2.56
CA LYS A 269 -6.15 -16.80 -3.44
C LYS A 269 -5.77 -16.65 -4.92
N VAL A 270 -4.50 -16.38 -5.23
CA VAL A 270 -4.05 -16.09 -6.59
C VAL A 270 -3.48 -17.34 -7.27
N ASN A 271 -3.44 -17.34 -8.60
CA ASN A 271 -2.82 -18.41 -9.36
C ASN A 271 -1.29 -18.36 -9.22
N LYS A 272 -0.72 -19.26 -8.41
CA LYS A 272 0.72 -19.35 -8.14
C LYS A 272 1.57 -19.73 -9.36
N GLY A 273 0.96 -20.19 -10.45
CA GLY A 273 1.64 -20.37 -11.75
C GLY A 273 1.83 -19.06 -12.53
N ILE A 274 1.13 -17.99 -12.15
CA ILE A 274 1.27 -16.64 -12.71
C ILE A 274 2.02 -15.74 -11.72
N PHE A 275 1.55 -15.70 -10.47
CA PHE A 275 2.13 -14.91 -9.38
C PHE A 275 3.12 -15.80 -8.62
N THR A 276 4.33 -15.92 -9.15
CA THR A 276 5.39 -16.75 -8.59
C THR A 276 6.23 -15.95 -7.59
N ILE A 277 7.04 -16.61 -6.79
CA ILE A 277 8.08 -15.93 -5.99
C ILE A 277 8.99 -15.11 -6.92
N ASP A 278 9.38 -15.69 -8.06
CA ASP A 278 10.31 -15.06 -9.00
C ASP A 278 9.72 -13.83 -9.71
N SER A 279 8.40 -13.78 -9.93
CA SER A 279 7.77 -12.57 -10.45
C SER A 279 7.80 -11.43 -9.42
N PHE A 280 7.64 -11.72 -8.14
CA PHE A 280 7.77 -10.71 -7.09
C PHE A 280 9.22 -10.30 -6.85
N VAL A 281 10.19 -11.21 -6.98
CA VAL A 281 11.62 -10.84 -6.97
C VAL A 281 11.93 -9.85 -8.10
N GLN A 282 11.42 -10.09 -9.31
CA GLN A 282 11.59 -9.15 -10.44
C GLN A 282 10.95 -7.78 -10.18
N LEU A 283 9.88 -7.70 -9.38
CA LEU A 283 9.30 -6.42 -8.95
C LEU A 283 10.25 -5.66 -8.03
N PHE A 284 10.88 -6.35 -7.07
CA PHE A 284 11.94 -5.74 -6.25
C PHE A 284 13.10 -5.28 -7.13
N ASP A 285 13.54 -6.08 -8.10
CA ASP A 285 14.61 -5.67 -9.03
C ASP A 285 14.21 -4.42 -9.84
N TYR A 286 12.94 -4.29 -10.21
CA TYR A 286 12.44 -3.07 -10.84
C TYR A 286 12.55 -1.85 -9.92
N HIS A 287 12.13 -1.96 -8.66
CA HIS A 287 12.25 -0.86 -7.69
C HIS A 287 13.71 -0.48 -7.42
N PHE A 288 14.62 -1.46 -7.35
CA PHE A 288 16.04 -1.22 -7.16
C PHE A 288 16.64 -0.43 -8.32
N ARG A 289 16.33 -0.83 -9.57
CA ARG A 289 16.77 -0.12 -10.77
C ARG A 289 16.18 1.29 -10.86
N GLU A 290 14.88 1.47 -10.63
CA GLU A 290 14.21 2.78 -10.69
C GLU A 290 14.77 3.76 -9.65
N LYS A 291 15.44 3.27 -8.61
CA LYS A 291 16.08 4.05 -7.56
C LYS A 291 17.60 4.10 -7.65
N ASN A 292 18.20 3.50 -8.68
CA ASN A 292 19.65 3.36 -8.82
C ASN A 292 20.30 2.78 -7.53
N ILE A 293 19.68 1.76 -6.94
CA ILE A 293 20.20 1.08 -5.75
C ILE A 293 21.29 0.08 -6.11
N ASP A 294 21.23 -0.52 -7.31
CA ASP A 294 22.07 -1.67 -7.65
C ASP A 294 23.56 -1.38 -7.43
N ASP A 295 24.03 -0.20 -7.81
CA ASP A 295 25.42 0.24 -7.65
C ASP A 295 25.81 0.58 -6.19
N LYS A 296 24.83 0.57 -5.28
CA LYS A 296 24.94 0.96 -3.87
C LYS A 296 24.65 -0.19 -2.91
N ILE A 297 24.28 -1.36 -3.42
CA ILE A 297 23.90 -2.52 -2.57
C ILE A 297 25.05 -2.89 -1.64
N GLU A 298 26.29 -2.94 -2.13
CA GLU A 298 27.45 -3.36 -1.36
C GLU A 298 27.67 -2.45 -0.15
N ILE A 299 27.75 -1.14 -0.36
CA ILE A 299 28.00 -0.19 0.72
C ILE A 299 26.85 -0.14 1.73
N ILE A 300 25.60 -0.22 1.25
CA ILE A 300 24.43 -0.28 2.13
C ILE A 300 24.45 -1.56 2.97
N THR A 301 24.81 -2.70 2.37
CA THR A 301 24.90 -4.00 3.04
C THR A 301 25.92 -3.94 4.18
N ILE A 302 27.11 -3.40 3.91
CA ILE A 302 28.17 -3.23 4.91
C ILE A 302 27.68 -2.30 6.04
N LEU A 303 27.09 -1.16 5.71
CA LEU A 303 26.57 -0.22 6.70
C LEU A 303 25.53 -0.88 7.63
N ILE A 304 24.55 -1.59 7.06
CA ILE A 304 23.51 -2.26 7.84
C ILE A 304 24.10 -3.38 8.72
N GLN A 305 25.08 -4.13 8.21
CA GLN A 305 25.80 -5.12 9.02
C GLN A 305 26.49 -4.47 10.22
N LYS A 306 27.16 -3.33 10.03
CA LYS A 306 27.81 -2.60 11.13
C LYS A 306 26.81 -2.05 12.14
N ILE A 307 25.67 -1.53 11.68
CA ILE A 307 24.59 -1.09 12.58
C ILE A 307 24.03 -2.28 13.37
N LEU A 308 23.90 -3.46 12.76
CA LEU A 308 23.46 -4.68 13.44
C LEU A 308 24.49 -5.12 14.50
N GLU A 309 25.78 -5.13 14.16
CA GLU A 309 26.86 -5.42 15.12
C GLU A 309 26.82 -4.45 16.31
N TYR A 310 26.69 -3.15 16.03
CA TYR A 310 26.55 -2.10 17.04
C TYR A 310 25.33 -2.34 17.96
N GLY A 311 24.18 -2.66 17.36
CA GLY A 311 22.98 -3.00 18.12
C GLY A 311 23.15 -4.23 19.01
N LEU A 312 23.79 -5.30 18.52
CA LEU A 312 24.04 -6.50 19.34
C LEU A 312 24.87 -6.17 20.59
N ILE A 313 25.88 -5.32 20.47
CA ILE A 313 26.69 -4.88 21.61
C ILE A 313 25.84 -4.07 22.60
N ILE A 314 24.97 -3.17 22.14
CA ILE A 314 24.01 -2.47 23.02
C ILE A 314 23.12 -3.46 23.77
N GLY A 315 22.60 -4.47 23.07
CA GLY A 315 21.75 -5.50 23.64
C GLY A 315 22.43 -6.32 24.74
N GLU A 316 23.70 -6.67 24.55
CA GLU A 316 24.52 -7.34 25.58
C GLU A 316 24.88 -6.38 26.73
N GLN A 317 25.27 -5.15 26.42
CA GLN A 317 25.64 -4.14 27.41
C GLN A 317 24.54 -3.90 28.44
N LYS A 318 23.27 -3.87 28.00
CA LYS A 318 22.09 -3.69 28.87
C LYS A 318 21.94 -4.79 29.94
N LYS A 319 22.62 -5.93 29.80
CA LYS A 319 22.61 -7.02 30.78
C LYS A 319 23.62 -6.82 31.92
N TYR A 320 24.61 -5.95 31.72
CA TYR A 320 25.68 -5.73 32.67
C TYR A 320 25.39 -4.54 33.61
N ASN A 321 25.95 -4.58 34.81
CA ASN A 321 25.92 -3.44 35.71
C ASN A 321 26.85 -2.33 35.16
N TYR A 322 26.43 -1.07 35.18
CA TYR A 322 27.21 0.05 34.62
C TYR A 322 28.61 0.22 35.25
N LYS A 323 28.86 -0.34 36.44
CA LYS A 323 30.16 -0.34 37.11
C LYS A 323 31.05 -1.54 36.78
N SER A 324 30.51 -2.56 36.12
CA SER A 324 31.21 -3.82 35.81
C SER A 324 32.30 -3.63 34.74
N GLU A 325 33.28 -4.53 34.71
CA GLU A 325 34.33 -4.53 33.69
C GLU A 325 33.75 -4.88 32.31
N GLU A 326 32.77 -5.77 32.27
CA GLU A 326 32.04 -6.18 31.07
C GLU A 326 31.31 -4.99 30.42
N TYR A 327 30.66 -4.14 31.23
CA TYR A 327 30.03 -2.91 30.73
C TYR A 327 31.06 -1.94 30.15
N ARG A 328 32.23 -1.81 30.78
CA ARG A 328 33.33 -0.96 30.27
C ARG A 328 33.92 -1.51 28.97
N ALA A 329 34.14 -2.82 28.89
CA ALA A 329 34.62 -3.48 27.69
C ALA A 329 33.63 -3.29 26.53
N ALA A 330 32.32 -3.50 26.77
CA ALA A 330 31.28 -3.24 25.78
C ALA A 330 31.27 -1.78 25.31
N ASN A 331 31.47 -0.80 26.20
CA ASN A 331 31.58 0.61 25.80
C ASN A 331 32.78 0.90 24.89
N VAL A 332 33.92 0.27 25.12
CA VAL A 332 35.10 0.42 24.25
C VAL A 332 34.79 -0.14 22.87
N GLU A 333 34.13 -1.31 22.81
CA GLU A 333 33.73 -1.93 21.55
C GLU A 333 32.67 -1.10 20.81
N LEU A 334 31.68 -0.54 21.52
CA LEU A 334 30.69 0.37 20.96
C LEU A 334 31.37 1.56 20.29
N LYS A 335 32.28 2.25 20.98
CA LYS A 335 33.00 3.41 20.43
C LYS A 335 33.76 3.06 19.15
N LYS A 336 34.43 1.90 19.13
CA LYS A 336 35.10 1.42 17.92
C LYS A 336 34.10 1.21 16.77
N LYS A 337 32.93 0.63 17.05
CA LYS A 337 31.88 0.44 16.03
C LYS A 337 31.28 1.76 15.56
N GLU A 338 31.14 2.73 16.46
CA GLU A 338 30.70 4.07 16.10
C GLU A 338 31.66 4.73 15.13
N GLU A 339 32.98 4.61 15.35
CA GLU A 339 34.03 5.10 14.44
C GLU A 339 33.94 4.39 13.08
N GLU A 340 33.86 3.06 13.05
CA GLU A 340 33.69 2.27 11.81
C GLU A 340 32.46 2.71 11.00
N ILE A 341 31.33 2.97 11.68
CA ILE A 341 30.09 3.43 11.03
C ILE A 341 30.23 4.87 10.53
N GLY A 342 30.83 5.74 11.34
CA GLY A 342 31.09 7.14 11.01
C GLY A 342 31.94 7.28 9.74
N GLU A 343 33.04 6.51 9.65
CA GLU A 343 33.91 6.46 8.47
C GLU A 343 33.14 6.06 7.21
N ILE A 344 32.37 4.96 7.26
CA ILE A 344 31.55 4.50 6.13
C ILE A 344 30.60 5.61 5.67
N ILE A 345 29.90 6.27 6.60
CA ILE A 345 28.93 7.32 6.29
C ILE A 345 29.65 8.55 5.71
N SER A 346 30.77 8.96 6.29
CA SER A 346 31.53 10.15 5.89
C SER A 346 32.07 9.99 4.46
N GLU A 347 32.66 8.84 4.14
CA GLU A 347 33.18 8.50 2.81
C GLU A 347 32.07 8.39 1.76
N ASN A 348 30.86 8.02 2.17
CA ASN A 348 29.75 7.67 1.28
C ASN A 348 28.50 8.56 1.44
N LYS A 349 28.66 9.76 2.01
CA LYS A 349 27.53 10.65 2.36
C LYS A 349 26.61 11.01 1.19
N HIS A 350 27.16 11.05 -0.02
CA HIS A 350 26.41 11.33 -1.26
C HIS A 350 25.86 10.06 -1.92
N THR A 351 26.35 8.91 -1.48
CA THR A 351 26.04 7.60 -2.06
C THR A 351 24.91 6.93 -1.30
N ILE A 352 24.88 7.00 0.05
CA ILE A 352 23.85 6.34 0.87
C ILE A 352 22.53 7.12 0.76
N PRO A 353 21.52 6.61 0.03
CA PRO A 353 20.30 7.35 -0.18
C PRO A 353 19.26 6.90 0.83
N PHE A 354 19.13 7.65 1.92
CA PHE A 354 18.31 7.28 3.09
C PHE A 354 16.83 7.05 2.72
N GLU A 355 16.28 7.92 1.87
CA GLU A 355 14.89 7.84 1.40
C GLU A 355 14.66 6.62 0.49
N ILE A 356 15.71 6.07 -0.10
CA ILE A 356 15.59 5.07 -1.14
C ILE A 356 15.31 3.67 -0.57
N LEU A 357 15.93 3.28 0.55
CA LEU A 357 15.60 2.01 1.21
C LEU A 357 14.16 2.01 1.73
N HIS A 358 13.72 3.13 2.30
CA HIS A 358 12.32 3.34 2.66
C HIS A 358 11.41 3.15 1.47
N HIS A 359 11.67 3.88 0.39
CA HIS A 359 10.86 3.81 -0.81
C HIS A 359 10.80 2.39 -1.36
N VAL A 360 11.90 1.65 -1.39
CA VAL A 360 11.91 0.32 -1.98
C VAL A 360 11.19 -0.71 -1.11
N LEU A 361 11.41 -0.71 0.20
CA LEU A 361 10.70 -1.62 1.10
C LEU A 361 9.21 -1.30 1.14
N PHE A 362 8.89 -0.04 1.44
CA PHE A 362 7.51 0.40 1.59
C PHE A 362 6.74 0.25 0.27
N ALA A 363 7.31 0.71 -0.85
CA ALA A 363 6.59 0.67 -2.11
C ALA A 363 6.35 -0.75 -2.60
N SER A 364 7.36 -1.63 -2.48
CA SER A 364 7.22 -3.02 -2.90
C SER A 364 6.15 -3.75 -2.06
N PHE A 365 6.09 -3.53 -0.74
CA PHE A 365 5.05 -4.16 0.08
C PHE A 365 3.65 -3.71 -0.30
N PHE A 366 3.49 -2.40 -0.51
CA PHE A 366 2.23 -1.82 -0.95
C PHE A 366 1.80 -2.39 -2.30
N ASP A 367 2.70 -2.38 -3.28
CA ASP A 367 2.42 -2.85 -4.65
C ASP A 367 2.08 -4.33 -4.67
N ILE A 368 2.83 -5.17 -3.95
CA ILE A 368 2.55 -6.60 -3.83
C ILE A 368 1.20 -6.84 -3.17
N TYR A 369 0.89 -6.11 -2.09
CA TYR A 369 -0.40 -6.25 -1.43
C TYR A 369 -1.55 -5.86 -2.36
N PHE A 370 -1.44 -4.73 -3.07
CA PHE A 370 -2.41 -4.33 -4.09
C PHE A 370 -2.55 -5.38 -5.19
N ILE A 371 -1.45 -5.87 -5.77
CA ILE A 371 -1.45 -6.89 -6.83
C ILE A 371 -2.20 -8.15 -6.36
N LEU A 372 -1.90 -8.64 -5.16
CA LEU A 372 -2.56 -9.84 -4.62
C LEU A 372 -4.03 -9.62 -4.29
N ARG A 373 -4.42 -8.41 -3.92
CA ARG A 373 -5.82 -8.07 -3.57
C ARG A 373 -6.69 -7.73 -4.75
N SER A 374 -6.12 -7.10 -5.77
CA SER A 374 -6.81 -6.70 -6.98
C SER A 374 -7.12 -7.87 -7.89
N TYR A 375 -6.33 -8.94 -7.83
CA TYR A 375 -6.45 -10.10 -8.69
C TYR A 375 -7.15 -11.27 -7.95
N ASP A 376 -8.47 -11.34 -8.04
CA ASP A 376 -9.26 -12.53 -7.67
C ASP A 376 -9.93 -13.17 -8.91
N THR A 377 -10.45 -14.38 -8.76
CA THR A 377 -10.89 -15.24 -9.89
C THR A 377 -12.19 -14.81 -10.57
N ASN A 378 -12.72 -13.62 -10.25
CA ASN A 378 -13.95 -13.11 -10.85
C ASN A 378 -13.64 -11.83 -11.63
N PHE A 379 -13.92 -11.86 -12.94
CA PHE A 379 -13.77 -10.70 -13.82
C PHE A 379 -14.43 -9.46 -13.20
N LYS A 380 -13.65 -8.40 -13.04
CA LYS A 380 -14.08 -7.10 -12.54
C LYS A 380 -13.23 -5.97 -13.12
N LEU A 381 -13.75 -4.75 -13.02
CA LEU A 381 -12.95 -3.54 -13.20
C LEU A 381 -12.24 -3.21 -11.88
N VAL A 382 -10.92 -3.08 -11.93
CA VAL A 382 -10.12 -2.58 -10.81
C VAL A 382 -9.68 -1.16 -11.12
N VAL A 383 -10.08 -0.22 -10.27
CA VAL A 383 -9.59 1.15 -10.31
C VAL A 383 -8.61 1.35 -9.16
N GLY A 384 -7.41 1.83 -9.46
CA GLY A 384 -6.38 2.15 -8.45
C GLY A 384 -6.01 3.62 -8.52
N TYR A 385 -5.84 4.28 -7.36
CA TYR A 385 -5.32 5.63 -7.30
C TYR A 385 -4.20 5.73 -6.26
N PHE A 386 -2.99 5.93 -6.76
CA PHE A 386 -1.73 5.80 -6.02
C PHE A 386 -0.77 6.95 -6.36
N GLY A 387 0.42 6.91 -5.78
CA GLY A 387 1.56 7.67 -6.24
C GLY A 387 2.03 7.20 -7.62
N ASP A 388 2.57 8.11 -8.43
CA ASP A 388 3.04 7.81 -9.80
C ASP A 388 3.98 6.61 -9.87
N ARG A 389 4.88 6.47 -8.88
CA ARG A 389 5.85 5.35 -8.83
C ARG A 389 5.16 3.99 -8.69
N HIS A 390 4.13 3.91 -7.86
CA HIS A 390 3.33 2.69 -7.68
C HIS A 390 2.60 2.31 -8.96
N LEU A 391 1.99 3.30 -9.64
CA LEU A 391 1.37 3.08 -10.94
C LEU A 391 2.35 2.46 -11.95
N LEU A 392 3.56 3.01 -12.03
CA LEU A 392 4.59 2.51 -12.94
C LEU A 392 5.03 1.08 -12.58
N ALA A 393 5.25 0.79 -11.30
CA ALA A 393 5.62 -0.54 -10.81
C ALA A 393 4.54 -1.59 -11.08
N ILE A 394 3.27 -1.26 -10.81
CA ILE A 394 2.11 -2.13 -11.06
C ILE A 394 1.95 -2.39 -12.57
N LYS A 395 2.07 -1.35 -13.40
CA LYS A 395 2.07 -1.48 -14.86
C LYS A 395 3.19 -2.41 -15.31
N GLU A 396 4.42 -2.19 -14.85
CA GLU A 396 5.58 -3.02 -15.18
C GLU A 396 5.31 -4.49 -14.80
N TYR A 397 4.77 -4.71 -13.61
CA TYR A 397 4.45 -6.03 -13.12
C TYR A 397 3.50 -6.78 -14.07
N PHE A 398 2.35 -6.18 -14.41
CA PHE A 398 1.34 -6.84 -15.22
C PHE A 398 1.69 -6.95 -16.71
N VAL A 399 2.44 -5.99 -17.24
CA VAL A 399 2.76 -5.93 -18.68
C VAL A 399 4.02 -6.70 -19.02
N ASN A 400 5.09 -6.53 -18.23
CA ASN A 400 6.43 -7.00 -18.57
C ASN A 400 6.88 -8.19 -17.72
N ILE A 401 6.52 -8.23 -16.43
CA ILE A 401 6.93 -9.33 -15.54
C ILE A 401 6.02 -10.55 -15.71
N VAL A 402 4.74 -10.46 -15.33
CA VAL A 402 3.80 -11.60 -15.45
C VAL A 402 3.11 -11.67 -16.82
N LYS A 403 3.23 -10.59 -17.61
CA LYS A 403 2.76 -10.49 -19.01
C LYS A 403 1.29 -10.89 -19.19
N THR A 404 0.44 -10.67 -18.20
CA THR A 404 -1.00 -10.98 -18.25
C THR A 404 -1.81 -9.87 -18.92
N HIS A 405 -1.25 -8.66 -19.04
CA HIS A 405 -1.95 -7.50 -19.59
C HIS A 405 -1.21 -6.84 -20.75
N THR A 406 -1.94 -6.01 -21.48
CA THR A 406 -1.41 -5.08 -22.49
C THR A 406 -1.84 -3.66 -22.13
N PRO A 407 -0.93 -2.66 -22.15
CA PRO A 407 -1.31 -1.27 -21.98
C PRO A 407 -2.09 -0.82 -23.21
N VAL A 408 -3.33 -0.36 -23.02
CA VAL A 408 -4.11 0.28 -24.10
C VAL A 408 -4.02 1.79 -24.04
N PHE A 409 -3.64 2.32 -22.88
CA PHE A 409 -3.37 3.73 -22.67
C PHE A 409 -2.31 3.89 -21.57
N PHE A 410 -1.41 4.84 -21.77
CA PHE A 410 -0.42 5.25 -20.79
C PHE A 410 -0.08 6.72 -21.01
N LEU A 411 -0.24 7.53 -19.98
CA LEU A 411 0.19 8.91 -19.95
C LEU A 411 0.90 9.19 -18.63
N LEU A 412 2.07 9.81 -18.71
CA LEU A 412 2.82 10.34 -17.58
C LEU A 412 3.10 11.81 -17.87
N GLN A 413 2.56 12.72 -17.06
CA GLN A 413 2.86 14.13 -17.21
C GLN A 413 4.17 14.46 -16.46
N GLU A 414 5.18 14.89 -17.21
CA GLU A 414 6.44 15.40 -16.67
C GLU A 414 6.35 16.92 -16.53
N THR A 415 5.61 17.42 -15.53
CA THR A 415 5.60 18.85 -15.26
C THR A 415 6.78 19.20 -14.35
N ILE A 416 7.78 19.90 -14.91
CA ILE A 416 9.03 20.29 -14.23
C ILE A 416 8.89 21.66 -13.52
N LYS A 417 7.79 22.40 -13.74
CA LYS A 417 7.69 23.83 -13.35
C LYS A 417 6.37 24.23 -12.70
N GLY A 418 5.98 23.60 -11.60
CA GLY A 418 4.97 24.14 -10.65
C GLY A 418 3.58 24.46 -11.23
N GLN A 419 3.27 23.96 -12.42
CA GLN A 419 2.04 24.12 -13.19
C GLN A 419 1.94 22.87 -14.09
N VAL A 420 0.82 22.15 -14.25
CA VAL A 420 -0.56 22.18 -13.74
C VAL A 420 -1.05 20.73 -13.89
N ASN A 421 -1.98 20.26 -13.05
CA ASN A 421 -2.87 19.12 -13.35
C ASN A 421 -3.63 19.41 -14.65
N THR A 422 -2.98 19.16 -15.79
CA THR A 422 -3.61 19.37 -17.09
C THR A 422 -4.50 18.16 -17.29
N PRO A 423 -5.80 18.33 -17.57
CA PRO A 423 -6.69 17.19 -17.71
C PRO A 423 -6.13 16.17 -18.71
N ILE A 424 -6.11 14.91 -18.31
CA ILE A 424 -5.61 13.82 -19.13
C ILE A 424 -6.57 13.62 -20.30
N TYR A 425 -6.12 13.97 -21.51
CA TYR A 425 -6.85 13.69 -22.73
C TYR A 425 -6.69 12.21 -23.11
N ILE A 426 -7.82 11.57 -23.39
CA ILE A 426 -7.86 10.18 -23.84
C ILE A 426 -8.03 10.22 -25.36
N GLU A 427 -6.98 9.81 -26.08
CA GLU A 427 -6.94 9.88 -27.55
C GLU A 427 -7.49 8.62 -28.23
N ASN A 428 -7.63 7.49 -27.52
CA ASN A 428 -8.11 6.20 -28.05
C ASN A 428 -9.42 5.73 -27.41
N VAL A 429 -10.36 5.14 -28.19
CA VAL A 429 -11.59 4.58 -27.60
C VAL A 429 -11.17 3.40 -26.74
N ILE A 430 -11.55 3.47 -25.48
CA ILE A 430 -11.34 2.38 -24.52
C ILE A 430 -12.72 1.92 -24.07
N ASP A 431 -13.20 0.85 -24.69
CA ASP A 431 -14.48 0.22 -24.39
C ASP A 431 -14.31 -0.88 -23.35
N MET A 432 -14.74 -0.59 -22.12
CA MET A 432 -14.68 -1.53 -21.01
C MET A 432 -15.74 -2.64 -21.12
N ASN A 433 -16.80 -2.46 -21.92
CA ASN A 433 -17.92 -3.39 -22.06
C ASN A 433 -17.59 -4.59 -22.95
N GLN A 434 -16.65 -4.46 -23.88
CA GLN A 434 -16.27 -5.54 -24.83
C GLN A 434 -15.52 -6.72 -24.18
N SER A 435 -14.98 -6.52 -22.98
CA SER A 435 -14.28 -7.56 -22.24
C SER A 435 -15.20 -8.73 -21.86
N GLU A 436 -16.48 -8.46 -21.54
CA GLU A 436 -17.45 -9.49 -21.11
C GLU A 436 -18.08 -10.29 -22.26
N THR A 437 -18.34 -9.68 -23.41
CA THR A 437 -19.10 -10.32 -24.50
C THR A 437 -18.37 -11.55 -25.05
N LYS A 438 -17.03 -11.59 -24.97
CA LYS A 438 -16.24 -12.76 -25.36
C LYS A 438 -16.30 -13.92 -24.34
N SER A 439 -16.48 -13.67 -23.04
CA SER A 439 -16.50 -14.72 -22.00
C SER A 439 -17.83 -15.48 -21.98
N LYS A 440 -18.95 -14.75 -22.12
CA LYS A 440 -20.31 -15.32 -22.19
C LYS A 440 -20.52 -16.16 -23.45
N THR A 441 -19.85 -15.83 -24.55
CA THR A 441 -19.99 -16.56 -25.83
C THR A 441 -19.18 -17.86 -25.85
N LYS A 442 -17.96 -17.90 -25.28
CA LYS A 442 -17.13 -19.12 -25.23
C LYS A 442 -17.63 -20.18 -24.24
N SER A 443 -18.20 -19.78 -23.10
CA SER A 443 -18.74 -20.71 -22.10
C SER A 443 -20.02 -21.42 -22.54
N LYS A 444 -20.85 -20.76 -23.38
CA LYS A 444 -22.09 -21.37 -23.92
C LYS A 444 -21.84 -22.44 -24.99
N THR A 445 -20.72 -22.40 -25.72
CA THR A 445 -20.46 -23.37 -26.81
C THR A 445 -19.88 -24.70 -26.30
N LYS A 446 -19.28 -24.73 -25.10
CA LYS A 446 -18.61 -25.94 -24.57
C LYS A 446 -19.49 -26.86 -23.72
N SER A 447 -20.72 -26.44 -23.37
CA SER A 447 -21.62 -27.21 -22.49
C SER A 447 -22.74 -27.98 -23.21
N LYS A 448 -22.81 -27.98 -24.54
CA LYS A 448 -23.92 -28.62 -25.30
C LYS A 448 -23.61 -29.95 -25.99
N THR A 449 -22.43 -30.54 -25.80
CA THR A 449 -22.08 -31.79 -26.54
C THR A 449 -21.47 -32.86 -25.63
N LYS A 450 -22.23 -33.38 -24.66
CA LYS A 450 -22.08 -34.76 -24.13
C LYS A 450 -23.09 -35.02 -23.01
N SER A 451 -24.20 -35.68 -23.36
CA SER A 451 -24.82 -36.76 -22.54
C SER A 451 -26.17 -37.17 -23.12
N LYS A 452 -26.17 -38.09 -24.08
CA LYS A 452 -27.31 -38.96 -24.36
C LYS A 452 -26.80 -40.35 -24.75
N THR A 453 -26.41 -41.13 -23.75
CA THR A 453 -26.50 -42.60 -23.85
C THR A 453 -26.80 -43.21 -22.49
N LYS A 454 -27.88 -43.99 -22.49
CA LYS A 454 -28.39 -44.85 -21.42
C LYS A 454 -27.34 -45.86 -20.94
N SER A 455 -27.35 -46.18 -19.64
CA SER A 455 -27.49 -47.58 -19.20
C SER A 455 -27.87 -47.65 -17.71
N LYS A 456 -29.01 -48.32 -17.49
CA LYS A 456 -29.51 -48.82 -16.20
C LYS A 456 -28.54 -49.85 -15.63
N THR A 457 -28.23 -49.81 -14.34
CA THR A 457 -28.09 -51.03 -13.52
C THR A 457 -28.38 -50.72 -12.05
N LYS A 458 -29.25 -51.54 -11.45
CA LYS A 458 -29.68 -51.59 -10.05
C LYS A 458 -28.61 -52.27 -9.18
N SER A 459 -28.37 -51.75 -7.97
CA SER A 459 -28.20 -52.50 -6.71
C SER A 459 -28.00 -51.50 -5.57
N LYS A 460 -28.99 -51.22 -4.72
CA LYS A 460 -29.19 -51.86 -3.40
C LYS A 460 -27.89 -52.35 -2.75
N THR A 461 -27.39 -51.63 -1.74
CA THR A 461 -27.09 -52.16 -0.39
C THR A 461 -27.04 -50.98 0.60
N LYS A 462 -27.52 -51.26 1.80
CA LYS A 462 -27.91 -50.35 2.89
C LYS A 462 -26.96 -50.65 4.05
N SER A 463 -26.22 -49.68 4.57
CA SER A 463 -25.67 -49.78 5.93
C SER A 463 -25.36 -48.40 6.52
N LYS A 464 -26.06 -48.14 7.62
CA LYS A 464 -25.85 -47.07 8.60
C LYS A 464 -24.52 -47.31 9.32
N THR A 465 -23.74 -46.25 9.57
CA THR A 465 -23.00 -46.12 10.82
C THR A 465 -22.92 -44.65 11.24
N LYS A 466 -23.57 -44.35 12.38
CA LYS A 466 -23.33 -43.16 13.20
C LYS A 466 -22.03 -43.38 13.98
N SER A 467 -21.15 -42.40 14.05
CA SER A 467 -20.32 -42.19 15.24
C SER A 467 -19.85 -40.74 15.34
N LYS A 468 -20.32 -40.09 16.41
CA LYS A 468 -19.81 -38.85 16.98
C LYS A 468 -18.38 -39.08 17.50
N THR A 469 -17.42 -38.22 17.20
CA THR A 469 -16.38 -37.80 18.16
C THR A 469 -15.65 -36.52 17.70
N ARG A 470 -15.83 -35.45 18.47
CA ARG A 470 -14.89 -34.34 18.72
C ARG A 470 -14.63 -34.42 20.26
N PRO A 471 -13.53 -33.92 20.86
CA PRO A 471 -12.51 -33.00 20.33
C PRO A 471 -11.05 -33.34 20.71
N ARG A 472 -10.08 -32.68 20.08
CA ARG A 472 -8.80 -32.34 20.74
C ARG A 472 -8.12 -31.18 20.01
N SER A 473 -8.19 -30.02 20.65
CA SER A 473 -7.30 -28.88 20.44
C SER A 473 -5.87 -29.30 20.81
N ASN A 474 -4.93 -29.16 19.87
CA ASN A 474 -3.51 -29.39 20.11
C ASN A 474 -2.78 -28.03 20.20
N PRO A 475 -2.31 -27.59 21.38
CA PRO A 475 -1.58 -26.34 21.55
C PRO A 475 -0.05 -26.49 21.44
N GLU A 476 0.48 -27.57 20.83
CA GLU A 476 1.93 -27.80 20.76
C GLU A 476 2.67 -27.15 19.57
N TYR A 477 1.99 -26.40 18.70
CA TYR A 477 2.67 -25.76 17.55
C TYR A 477 3.20 -24.34 17.82
N ILE A 478 2.88 -23.72 18.96
CA ILE A 478 3.28 -22.33 19.28
C ILE A 478 4.57 -22.28 20.12
N ARG A 479 5.08 -23.43 20.62
CA ARG A 479 6.22 -23.46 21.55
C ARG A 479 7.60 -23.71 20.90
N ARG A 480 7.67 -23.89 19.57
CA ARG A 480 8.94 -24.19 18.86
C ARG A 480 9.67 -23.00 18.25
N GLU A 481 9.07 -21.80 18.27
CA GLU A 481 9.73 -20.59 17.75
C GLU A 481 10.53 -19.84 18.83
N SER A 482 10.29 -20.12 20.11
CA SER A 482 10.96 -19.45 21.25
C SER A 482 12.26 -20.12 21.72
N GLN A 483 12.74 -21.17 21.05
CA GLN A 483 13.95 -21.94 21.45
C GLN A 483 15.11 -21.92 20.45
N ARG A 484 15.12 -20.98 19.49
CA ARG A 484 16.28 -20.74 18.60
C ARG A 484 17.18 -19.56 19.03
N LYS A 485 17.30 -19.32 20.33
CA LYS A 485 18.44 -18.58 20.90
C LYS A 485 19.23 -19.51 21.80
N ILE A 486 20.55 -19.43 21.68
CA ILE A 486 21.60 -20.21 22.36
C ILE A 486 21.96 -21.52 21.64
N LYS A 487 22.81 -21.40 20.63
CA LYS A 487 24.03 -22.23 20.54
C LYS A 487 25.15 -21.38 19.94
N SER A 488 26.15 -21.15 20.78
CA SER A 488 27.47 -20.59 20.54
C SER A 488 28.18 -21.11 19.29
N ILE A 489 28.86 -20.21 18.57
CA ILE A 489 30.32 -20.21 18.42
C ILE A 489 30.77 -18.76 18.58
#